data_AF-A0A3N5U5L7-F1
#
_entry.id   AF-A0A3N5U5L7-F1
#
_cell.length_a   1.000
_cell.length_b   1.000
_cell.length_c   1.000
_cell.angle_alpha   90.00
_cell.angle_beta   90.00
_cell.angle_gamma   90.00
#
_symmetry.space_group_name_H-M   'P 1'
#
loop_
_entity.id
_entity.type
_entity.pdbx_description
1 polymer ?
#
loop_
_entity_poly.entity_id
_entity_poly.type
_entity_poly.pdbx_seq_one_letter_code
_entity_poly.pdbx_strand_id
1 'polypeptide(L)'
;DEATKMADVEVVYARSFYAGAKHTSGKWSGEIMAILAGPDPAEVRAGLNAAVDYIKTKAIWYSANEDDSIAFFPHVISRTGSYLSAMCNIPLGSPIAYLVATPNEGLVALDAALKSADVSIVALTMPPSETNYMGVMLTGDQPACAAAAAAFRNKVLEVASHPFNY
;
A
#
# COMPACT_ATOMS: atom_id res chain seq x y z
N ASP A 1 -3.94 1.76 -9.39
CA ASP A 1 -5.34 1.96 -8.96
C ASP A 1 -5.86 3.34 -9.34
N GLU A 2 -5.25 4.43 -8.87
CA GLU A 2 -5.72 5.78 -9.20
C GLU A 2 -5.94 6.01 -10.70
N ALA A 3 -5.01 5.54 -11.53
CA ALA A 3 -5.12 5.62 -12.99
C ALA A 3 -6.45 5.09 -13.55
N THR A 4 -6.97 3.97 -13.01
CA THR A 4 -8.21 3.35 -13.49
C THR A 4 -9.47 4.12 -13.09
N LYS A 5 -9.33 5.18 -12.27
CA LYS A 5 -10.42 6.11 -11.93
C LYS A 5 -10.38 7.37 -12.80
N MET A 6 -9.22 7.68 -13.37
CA MET A 6 -8.95 8.94 -14.05
C MET A 6 -8.88 8.81 -15.57
N ALA A 7 -8.79 7.59 -16.08
CA ALA A 7 -8.71 7.26 -17.51
C ALA A 7 -9.34 5.87 -17.76
N ASP A 8 -9.71 5.59 -19.00
CA ASP A 8 -10.17 4.29 -19.47
C ASP A 8 -8.98 3.34 -19.65
N VAL A 9 -8.43 2.91 -18.51
CA VAL A 9 -7.26 2.04 -18.44
C VAL A 9 -7.42 0.95 -17.38
N GLU A 10 -6.76 -0.16 -17.64
CA GLU A 10 -6.68 -1.31 -16.73
C GLU A 10 -5.22 -1.60 -16.39
N VAL A 11 -4.98 -2.07 -15.16
CA VAL A 11 -3.67 -2.58 -14.75
C VAL A 11 -3.58 -4.05 -15.17
N VAL A 12 -2.80 -4.33 -16.21
CA VAL A 12 -2.65 -5.70 -16.75
C VAL A 12 -1.45 -6.45 -16.15
N TYR A 13 -0.55 -5.72 -15.47
CA TYR A 13 0.58 -6.29 -14.77
C TYR A 13 1.01 -5.36 -13.64
N ALA A 14 1.34 -5.92 -12.48
CA ALA A 14 1.97 -5.23 -11.37
C ALA A 14 2.75 -6.23 -10.51
N ARG A 15 4.08 -6.13 -10.49
CA ARG A 15 4.94 -7.00 -9.67
C ARG A 15 6.09 -6.22 -9.07
N SER A 16 6.36 -6.50 -7.81
CA SER A 16 7.51 -5.99 -7.08
C SER A 16 8.76 -6.82 -7.39
N PHE A 17 9.93 -6.24 -7.17
CA PHE A 17 11.22 -6.91 -7.38
C PHE A 17 11.85 -7.34 -6.06
N TYR A 18 12.56 -8.47 -6.13
CA TYR A 18 13.21 -9.05 -4.96
C TYR A 18 14.23 -8.10 -4.34
N ALA A 19 14.20 -8.01 -3.00
CA ALA A 19 15.06 -7.18 -2.16
C ALA A 19 14.89 -5.65 -2.29
N GLY A 20 13.92 -5.16 -3.05
CA GLY A 20 13.57 -3.73 -3.08
C GLY A 20 14.62 -2.81 -3.72
N ALA A 21 14.35 -1.49 -3.69
CA ALA A 21 15.06 -0.50 -4.50
C ALA A 21 16.54 -0.32 -4.11
N LYS A 22 16.91 -0.69 -2.88
CA LYS A 22 18.30 -0.67 -2.39
C LYS A 22 19.16 -1.77 -3.04
N HIS A 23 18.56 -2.76 -3.69
CA HIS A 23 19.22 -3.92 -4.30
C HIS A 23 18.85 -4.10 -5.78
N THR A 24 18.69 -2.98 -6.50
CA THR A 24 18.21 -2.96 -7.87
C THR A 24 19.23 -3.51 -8.89
N SER A 25 18.75 -4.20 -9.93
CA SER A 25 19.59 -4.79 -10.99
C SER A 25 20.13 -3.78 -12.00
N GLY A 26 19.59 -2.55 -12.00
CA GLY A 26 19.99 -1.51 -12.93
C GLY A 26 19.40 -0.14 -12.56
N LYS A 27 19.99 0.92 -13.12
CA LYS A 27 19.68 2.33 -12.79
C LYS A 27 18.18 2.67 -12.81
N TRP A 28 17.41 2.02 -13.69
CA TRP A 28 16.00 2.32 -13.93
C TRP A 28 15.05 1.22 -13.46
N SER A 29 15.55 0.13 -12.89
CA SER A 29 14.67 -0.98 -12.51
C SER A 29 13.81 -0.61 -11.30
N GLY A 30 14.35 0.13 -10.32
CA GLY A 30 13.60 0.44 -9.10
C GLY A 30 13.23 -0.84 -8.34
N GLU A 31 11.99 -0.93 -7.86
CA GLU A 31 11.47 -2.07 -7.08
C GLU A 31 10.08 -2.57 -7.48
N ILE A 32 9.48 -2.03 -8.54
CA ILE A 32 8.17 -2.45 -9.05
C ILE A 32 8.05 -2.14 -10.54
N MET A 33 7.37 -3.03 -11.27
CA MET A 33 6.92 -2.78 -12.63
C MET A 33 5.40 -2.91 -12.71
N ALA A 34 4.75 -1.89 -13.25
CA ALA A 34 3.32 -1.88 -13.54
C ALA A 34 3.07 -1.51 -15.00
N ILE A 35 2.10 -2.17 -15.63
CA ILE A 35 1.71 -1.95 -17.02
C ILE A 35 0.23 -1.60 -17.08
N LEU A 36 -0.07 -0.48 -17.74
CA LEU A 36 -1.43 -0.05 -18.05
C LEU A 36 -1.78 -0.40 -19.50
N ALA A 37 -2.97 -0.96 -19.72
CA ALA A 37 -3.57 -1.12 -21.04
C ALA A 37 -4.77 -0.18 -21.16
N GLY A 38 -5.02 0.35 -22.35
CA GLY A 38 -6.16 1.20 -22.67
C GLY A 38 -6.50 1.10 -24.16
N PRO A 39 -7.64 1.66 -24.59
CA PRO A 39 -8.12 1.53 -25.96
C PRO A 39 -7.26 2.31 -26.97
N ASP A 40 -6.58 3.37 -26.52
CA ASP A 40 -5.73 4.21 -27.35
C ASP A 40 -4.58 4.86 -26.56
N PRO A 41 -3.57 5.44 -27.24
CA PRO A 41 -2.44 6.08 -26.58
C PRO A 41 -2.78 7.31 -25.72
N ALA A 42 -3.91 7.98 -25.94
CA ALA A 42 -4.32 9.14 -25.17
C ALA A 42 -4.80 8.72 -23.78
N GLU A 43 -5.62 7.68 -23.69
CA GLU A 43 -6.08 7.10 -22.41
C GLU A 43 -4.92 6.53 -21.60
N VAL A 44 -4.01 5.78 -22.24
CA VAL A 44 -2.80 5.28 -21.56
C VAL A 44 -1.95 6.43 -21.01
N ARG A 45 -1.78 7.52 -21.77
CA ARG A 45 -1.04 8.71 -21.30
C ARG A 45 -1.73 9.39 -20.13
N ALA A 46 -3.05 9.54 -20.17
CA ALA A 46 -3.83 10.10 -19.07
C ALA A 46 -3.69 9.25 -17.80
N GLY A 47 -3.81 7.93 -17.93
CA GLY A 47 -3.60 6.98 -16.84
C GLY A 47 -2.18 7.04 -16.24
N LEU A 48 -1.15 7.11 -17.09
CA LEU A 48 0.24 7.27 -16.63
C LEU A 48 0.46 8.59 -15.89
N ASN A 49 -0.10 9.70 -16.40
CA ASN A 49 -0.01 11.00 -15.73
C ASN A 49 -0.66 10.97 -14.34
N ALA A 50 -1.85 10.38 -14.23
CA ALA A 50 -2.53 10.22 -12.95
C ALA A 50 -1.73 9.34 -11.97
N ALA A 51 -1.14 8.24 -12.46
CA ALA A 51 -0.29 7.37 -11.63
C ALA A 51 0.95 8.11 -11.11
N VAL A 52 1.65 8.84 -12.00
CA VAL A 52 2.85 9.60 -11.64
C VAL A 52 2.54 10.71 -10.63
N ASP A 53 1.44 11.45 -10.84
CA ASP A 53 1.02 12.49 -9.91
C ASP A 53 0.70 11.91 -8.53
N TYR A 54 -0.03 10.79 -8.47
CA TYR A 54 -0.39 10.13 -7.22
C TYR A 54 0.83 9.63 -6.44
N ILE A 55 1.80 9.01 -7.13
CA ILE A 55 3.04 8.53 -6.51
C ILE A 55 3.83 9.70 -5.91
N LYS A 56 3.84 10.86 -6.57
CA LYS A 56 4.59 12.04 -6.10
C LYS A 56 3.90 12.79 -4.97
N THR A 57 2.58 12.72 -4.85
CA THR A 57 1.82 13.65 -3.99
C THR A 57 0.97 12.98 -2.91
N LYS A 58 0.62 11.69 -3.05
CA LYS A 58 -0.33 11.00 -2.16
C LYS A 58 0.21 9.72 -1.55
N ALA A 59 0.91 8.89 -2.32
CA ALA A 59 1.44 7.60 -1.84
C ALA A 59 2.81 7.79 -1.16
N ILE A 60 2.79 8.29 0.08
CA ILE A 60 3.99 8.63 0.85
C ILE A 60 4.32 7.56 1.88
N TRP A 61 5.58 7.09 1.86
CA TRP A 61 6.17 6.29 2.92
C TRP A 61 6.68 7.18 4.05
N TYR A 62 6.56 6.70 5.28
CA TYR A 62 7.01 7.42 6.47
C TYR A 62 8.14 6.65 7.14
N SER A 63 9.05 7.40 7.75
CA SER A 63 10.07 6.87 8.63
C SER A 63 9.51 6.65 10.04
N ALA A 64 9.87 5.53 10.67
CA ALA A 64 9.50 5.20 12.04
C ALA A 64 10.60 5.54 13.06
N ASN A 65 11.78 5.97 12.61
CA ASN A 65 12.93 6.28 13.45
C ASN A 65 13.82 7.38 12.83
N GLU A 66 14.76 7.91 13.61
CA GLU A 66 15.53 9.12 13.21
C GLU A 66 16.47 8.89 12.01
N ASP A 67 16.90 7.66 11.76
CA ASP A 67 17.90 7.31 10.73
C ASP A 67 17.29 6.71 9.46
N ASP A 68 15.95 6.71 9.34
CA ASP A 68 15.19 6.20 8.18
C ASP A 68 15.47 4.71 7.86
N SER A 69 15.90 3.94 8.87
CA SER A 69 16.13 2.49 8.68
C SER A 69 14.86 1.66 8.77
N ILE A 70 13.79 2.17 9.39
CA ILE A 70 12.48 1.51 9.48
C ILE A 70 11.44 2.38 8.79
N ALA A 71 10.85 1.88 7.70
CA ALA A 71 9.82 2.60 6.94
C ALA A 71 8.49 1.86 6.98
N PHE A 72 7.39 2.61 6.83
CA PHE A 72 6.04 2.06 6.77
C PHE A 72 5.10 2.93 5.92
N PHE A 73 3.97 2.35 5.54
CA PHE A 73 2.99 2.94 4.63
C PHE A 73 1.58 2.76 5.20
N PRO A 74 1.06 3.74 5.96
CA PRO A 74 -0.28 3.70 6.57
C PRO A 74 -1.30 4.44 5.69
N HIS A 75 -1.55 3.96 4.47
CA HIS A 75 -2.28 4.73 3.47
C HIS A 75 -3.77 4.42 3.43
N VAL A 76 -4.62 5.44 3.35
CA VAL A 76 -6.08 5.26 3.24
C VAL A 76 -6.53 5.66 1.85
N ILE A 77 -7.22 4.74 1.19
CA ILE A 77 -7.85 4.97 -0.11
C ILE A 77 -9.35 5.05 0.14
N SER A 78 -9.90 6.26 0.08
CA SER A 78 -11.32 6.52 0.35
C SER A 78 -12.25 5.88 -0.67
N ARG A 79 -11.78 5.70 -1.91
CA ARG A 79 -12.51 5.07 -3.00
C ARG A 79 -11.55 4.35 -3.92
N THR A 80 -11.60 3.02 -3.91
CA THR A 80 -10.82 2.15 -4.78
C THR A 80 -11.24 2.27 -6.25
N GLY A 81 -10.27 2.11 -7.15
CA GLY A 81 -10.48 1.89 -8.58
C GLY A 81 -10.70 0.40 -8.88
N SER A 82 -10.83 0.08 -10.17
CA SER A 82 -11.11 -1.29 -10.61
C SER A 82 -10.00 -2.27 -10.21
N TYR A 83 -8.75 -1.83 -10.17
CA TYR A 83 -7.61 -2.70 -9.86
C TYR A 83 -7.64 -3.23 -8.42
N LEU A 84 -7.68 -2.34 -7.42
CA LEU A 84 -7.66 -2.76 -6.01
C LEU A 84 -8.98 -3.38 -5.57
N SER A 85 -10.11 -2.92 -6.11
CA SER A 85 -11.40 -3.57 -5.84
C SER A 85 -11.40 -5.02 -6.32
N ALA A 86 -10.91 -5.28 -7.54
CA ALA A 86 -10.81 -6.63 -8.08
C ALA A 86 -9.81 -7.50 -7.29
N MET A 87 -8.61 -6.97 -7.00
CA MET A 87 -7.59 -7.67 -6.23
C MET A 87 -8.09 -8.10 -4.85
N CYS A 88 -8.80 -7.21 -4.15
CA CYS A 88 -9.32 -7.46 -2.81
C CYS A 88 -10.67 -8.20 -2.81
N ASN A 89 -11.24 -8.48 -3.98
CA ASN A 89 -12.59 -9.05 -4.13
C ASN A 89 -13.65 -8.26 -3.34
N ILE A 90 -13.64 -6.93 -3.47
CA ILE A 90 -14.59 -6.00 -2.83
C ILE A 90 -15.35 -5.19 -3.90
N PRO A 91 -16.52 -4.60 -3.56
CA PRO A 91 -17.23 -3.72 -4.47
C PRO A 91 -16.37 -2.56 -4.97
N LEU A 92 -16.59 -2.17 -6.23
CA LEU A 92 -15.91 -1.02 -6.83
C LEU A 92 -16.17 0.26 -6.00
N GLY A 93 -15.09 0.94 -5.62
CA GLY A 93 -15.18 2.17 -4.85
C GLY A 93 -15.28 1.98 -3.34
N SER A 94 -15.23 0.75 -2.83
CA SER A 94 -15.09 0.50 -1.40
C SER A 94 -13.84 1.20 -0.83
N PRO A 95 -13.90 1.78 0.38
CA PRO A 95 -12.72 2.28 1.07
C PRO A 95 -11.81 1.14 1.51
N ILE A 96 -10.50 1.41 1.55
CA ILE A 96 -9.52 0.50 2.13
C ILE A 96 -8.43 1.27 2.89
N ALA A 97 -7.91 0.63 3.94
CA ALA A 97 -6.62 0.97 4.52
C ALA A 97 -5.56 0.01 3.96
N TYR A 98 -4.60 0.55 3.21
CA TYR A 98 -3.47 -0.19 2.67
C TYR A 98 -2.26 0.05 3.59
N LEU A 99 -1.92 -0.98 4.37
CA LEU A 99 -0.96 -0.90 5.46
C LEU A 99 0.23 -1.81 5.16
N VAL A 100 1.44 -1.23 5.16
CA VAL A 100 2.69 -1.95 4.88
C VAL A 100 3.73 -1.53 5.92
N ALA A 101 4.48 -2.48 6.46
CA ALA A 101 5.61 -2.21 7.35
C ALA A 101 6.59 -3.39 7.32
N THR A 102 7.74 -3.23 7.97
CA THR A 102 8.71 -4.30 8.17
C THR A 102 8.08 -5.49 8.95
N PRO A 103 8.63 -6.71 8.85
CA PRO A 103 7.92 -7.92 9.23
C PRO A 103 7.33 -7.96 10.64
N ASN A 104 8.12 -7.58 11.67
CA ASN A 104 7.67 -7.67 13.06
C ASN A 104 6.74 -6.51 13.41
N GLU A 105 7.15 -5.29 13.09
CA GLU A 105 6.40 -4.06 13.30
C GLU A 105 5.01 -4.15 12.67
N GLY A 106 4.95 -4.64 11.43
CA GLY A 106 3.71 -4.76 10.69
C GLY A 106 2.76 -5.82 11.24
N LEU A 107 3.24 -7.00 11.62
CA LEU A 107 2.37 -8.05 12.17
C LEU A 107 1.79 -7.65 13.54
N VAL A 108 2.59 -7.02 14.39
CA VAL A 108 2.11 -6.48 15.68
C VAL A 108 1.14 -5.32 15.45
N ALA A 109 1.43 -4.43 14.51
CA ALA A 109 0.58 -3.30 14.18
C ALA A 109 -0.75 -3.70 13.50
N LEU A 110 -0.76 -4.79 12.75
CA LEU A 110 -1.98 -5.36 12.15
C LEU A 110 -2.99 -5.75 13.23
N ASP A 111 -2.57 -6.46 14.27
CA ASP A 111 -3.44 -6.82 15.39
C ASP A 111 -4.04 -5.57 16.07
N ALA A 112 -3.22 -4.55 16.30
CA ALA A 112 -3.69 -3.28 16.85
C ALA A 112 -4.69 -2.58 15.92
N ALA A 113 -4.47 -2.61 14.61
CA ALA A 113 -5.37 -2.02 13.61
C ALA A 113 -6.74 -2.70 13.62
N LEU A 114 -6.78 -4.03 13.59
CA LEU A 114 -8.01 -4.83 13.61
C LEU A 114 -8.84 -4.62 14.88
N LYS A 115 -8.18 -4.38 16.02
CA LYS A 115 -8.86 -4.13 17.31
C LYS A 115 -9.35 -2.69 17.46
N SER A 116 -8.85 -1.77 16.64
CA SER A 116 -9.14 -0.33 16.79
C SER A 116 -10.40 0.15 16.06
N ALA A 117 -10.89 -0.63 15.08
CA ALA A 117 -11.97 -0.22 14.19
C ALA A 117 -12.72 -1.43 13.62
N ASP A 118 -13.95 -1.20 13.15
CA ASP A 118 -14.73 -2.23 12.46
C ASP A 118 -14.23 -2.40 11.02
N VAL A 119 -13.20 -3.23 10.87
CA VAL A 119 -12.54 -3.51 9.59
C VAL A 119 -12.28 -5.01 9.42
N SER A 120 -12.25 -5.46 8.18
CA SER A 120 -11.95 -6.84 7.80
C SER A 120 -10.73 -6.91 6.87
N ILE A 121 -9.91 -7.95 7.04
CA ILE A 121 -8.81 -8.24 6.10
C ILE A 121 -9.40 -8.70 4.77
N VAL A 122 -9.02 -8.03 3.68
CA VAL A 122 -9.42 -8.38 2.30
C VAL A 122 -8.25 -8.80 1.42
N ALA A 123 -7.03 -8.44 1.81
CA ALA A 123 -5.81 -9.00 1.23
C ALA A 123 -4.70 -9.00 2.30
N LEU A 124 -3.90 -10.07 2.33
CA LEU A 124 -2.77 -10.19 3.25
C LEU A 124 -1.57 -10.78 2.52
N THR A 125 -0.46 -10.08 2.57
CA THR A 125 0.87 -10.53 2.15
C THR A 125 1.68 -10.79 3.40
N MET A 126 1.79 -12.06 3.79
CA MET A 126 2.67 -12.46 4.88
C MET A 126 4.12 -12.16 4.53
N PRO A 127 4.96 -11.77 5.50
CA PRO A 127 6.37 -11.52 5.24
C PRO A 127 7.11 -12.84 4.93
N PRO A 128 8.11 -12.82 4.03
CA PRO A 128 8.51 -11.67 3.21
C PRO A 128 7.67 -11.55 1.93
N SER A 129 7.23 -10.34 1.61
CA SER A 129 6.97 -9.94 0.21
C SER A 129 8.28 -9.96 -0.58
N GLU A 130 8.23 -9.76 -1.90
CA GLU A 130 9.43 -9.63 -2.72
C GLU A 130 10.38 -8.53 -2.18
N THR A 131 9.84 -7.46 -1.58
CA THR A 131 10.63 -6.36 -1.00
C THR A 131 11.02 -6.56 0.46
N ASN A 132 10.76 -7.73 1.05
CA ASN A 132 10.98 -8.07 2.47
C ASN A 132 10.10 -7.30 3.48
N TYR A 133 8.92 -6.87 3.06
CA TYR A 133 7.90 -6.27 3.93
C TYR A 133 6.75 -7.25 4.19
N MET A 134 5.85 -6.90 5.11
CA MET A 134 4.48 -7.42 5.11
C MET A 134 3.54 -6.36 4.54
N GLY A 135 2.43 -6.78 3.93
CA GLY A 135 1.36 -5.87 3.48
C GLY A 135 -0.02 -6.39 3.81
N VAL A 136 -0.96 -5.51 4.13
CA VAL A 136 -2.36 -5.87 4.38
C VAL A 136 -3.28 -4.79 3.83
N MET A 137 -4.40 -5.20 3.24
CA MET A 137 -5.51 -4.32 2.92
C MET A 137 -6.70 -4.65 3.82
N LEU A 138 -7.17 -3.64 4.53
CA LEU A 138 -8.35 -3.70 5.39
C LEU A 138 -9.48 -2.91 4.75
N THR A 139 -10.70 -3.43 4.77
CA THR A 139 -11.90 -2.70 4.32
C THR A 139 -12.88 -2.52 5.47
N GLY A 140 -13.67 -1.46 5.39
CA GLY A 140 -14.71 -1.05 6.34
C GLY A 140 -15.34 0.23 5.82
N ASP A 141 -16.06 0.97 6.66
CA ASP A 141 -16.39 2.35 6.29
C ASP A 141 -15.11 3.22 6.26
N GLN A 142 -15.19 4.40 5.62
CA GLN A 142 -14.02 5.25 5.45
C GLN A 142 -13.43 5.70 6.80
N PRO A 143 -14.22 6.13 7.81
CA PRO A 143 -13.68 6.42 9.15
C PRO A 143 -12.99 5.24 9.82
N ALA A 144 -13.52 4.02 9.71
CA ALA A 144 -12.93 2.81 10.26
C ALA A 144 -11.58 2.50 9.59
N CYS A 145 -11.48 2.64 8.27
CA CYS A 145 -10.20 2.52 7.55
C CYS A 145 -9.16 3.54 8.06
N ALA A 146 -9.58 4.79 8.30
CA ALA A 146 -8.70 5.83 8.82
C ALA A 146 -8.26 5.56 10.27
N ALA A 147 -9.17 5.09 11.12
CA ALA A 147 -8.87 4.69 12.49
C ALA A 147 -7.88 3.51 12.53
N ALA A 148 -8.11 2.48 11.71
CA ALA A 148 -7.21 1.33 11.57
C ALA A 148 -5.81 1.76 11.10
N ALA A 149 -5.71 2.65 10.09
CA ALA A 149 -4.43 3.16 9.62
C ALA A 149 -3.69 3.98 10.68
N ALA A 150 -4.40 4.78 11.47
CA ALA A 150 -3.82 5.54 12.57
C ALA A 150 -3.31 4.63 13.69
N ALA A 151 -4.07 3.60 14.06
CA ALA A 151 -3.66 2.60 15.05
C ALA A 151 -2.44 1.79 14.58
N PHE A 152 -2.44 1.38 13.31
CA PHE A 152 -1.30 0.72 12.68
C PHE A 152 -0.04 1.57 12.77
N ARG A 153 -0.10 2.83 12.32
CA ARG A 153 1.02 3.78 12.42
C ARG A 153 1.54 3.88 13.86
N ASN A 154 0.66 4.13 14.82
CA ASN A 154 1.07 4.35 16.20
C ASN A 154 1.77 3.11 16.76
N LYS A 155 1.27 1.90 16.43
CA LYS A 155 1.90 0.66 16.89
C LYS A 155 3.23 0.39 16.20
N VAL A 156 3.39 0.71 14.90
CA VAL A 156 4.71 0.63 14.24
C VAL A 156 5.73 1.52 14.94
N LEU A 157 5.38 2.76 15.27
CA LEU A 157 6.25 3.70 15.98
C LEU A 157 6.61 3.21 17.40
N GLU A 158 5.66 2.60 18.09
CA GLU A 158 5.88 2.00 19.41
C GLU A 158 6.87 0.82 19.35
N VAL A 159 6.67 -0.10 18.40
CA VAL A 159 7.56 -1.26 18.22
C VAL A 159 8.97 -0.80 17.80
N ALA A 160 9.07 0.16 16.89
CA ALA A 160 10.35 0.72 16.46
C ALA A 160 11.12 1.38 17.61
N SER A 161 10.42 2.05 18.53
CA SER A 161 11.06 2.70 19.69
C SER A 161 11.40 1.72 20.83
N HIS A 162 10.70 0.59 20.93
CA HIS A 162 10.87 -0.38 22.02
C HIS A 162 10.82 -1.84 21.52
N PRO A 163 11.77 -2.29 20.69
CA PRO A 163 11.66 -3.55 19.95
C PRO A 163 11.73 -4.82 20.81
N PHE A 164 12.09 -4.70 22.09
CA PHE A 164 12.25 -5.82 23.02
C PHE A 164 11.20 -5.88 24.13
N ASN A 165 10.20 -4.99 24.11
CA ASN A 165 9.10 -5.01 25.07
C ASN A 165 7.96 -5.89 24.54
N TYR A 166 7.69 -7.01 25.22
CA TYR A 166 6.66 -8.00 24.86
C TYR A 166 5.76 -8.36 26.05
#